data_AF-A0A497YQW4-F1
#
_entry.id   AF-A0A497YQW4-F1
#
_cell.length_a   1.000
_cell.length_b   1.000
_cell.length_c   1.000
_cell.angle_alpha   90.00
_cell.angle_beta   90.00
_cell.angle_gamma   90.00
#
_symmetry.space_group_name_H-M   'P 1'
#
loop_
_entity.id
_entity.type
_entity.pdbx_description
1 polymer ?
#
loop_
_entity_poly.entity_id
_entity_poly.type
_entity_poly.pdbx_seq_one_letter_code
_entity_poly.pdbx_strand_id
1 'polypeptide(L)' 'MAKTLELIFETAANKAVTLTVDEPREDLTAQEIITGMQTIVDQNIFEVGGLPFALAKGARVVERNVVEYEV' A
#
# COMPACT_ATOMS: atom_id res chain seq x y z
N MET A 1 11.53 -12.46 -9.02
CA MET A 1 11.24 -12.12 -7.62
C MET A 1 10.46 -10.81 -7.66
N ALA A 2 9.17 -10.82 -7.31
CA ALA A 2 8.38 -9.60 -7.33
C ALA A 2 8.13 -9.18 -5.87
N LYS A 3 8.73 -8.06 -5.46
CA LYS A 3 8.35 -7.36 -4.24
C LYS A 3 7.12 -6.52 -4.58
N THR A 4 6.15 -6.49 -3.69
CA THR A 4 4.95 -5.65 -3.82
C THR A 4 4.79 -4.84 -2.54
N LEU A 5 4.68 -3.52 -2.67
CA LEU A 5 4.36 -2.64 -1.56
C LEU A 5 2.84 -2.52 -1.45
N GLU A 6 2.30 -2.91 -0.31
CA GLU A 6 0.89 -2.77 0.01
C GLU A 6 0.69 -1.61 0.98
N LEU A 7 -0.01 -0.58 0.52
CA LEU A 7 -0.42 0.57 1.32
C LEU A 7 -1.87 0.39 1.74
N ILE A 8 -2.12 0.38 3.04
CA ILE A 8 -3.43 0.13 3.62
C ILE A 8 -4.01 1.46 4.08
N PHE A 9 -5.13 1.83 3.46
CA PHE A 9 -5.92 3.00 3.78
C PHE A 9 -7.25 2.60 4.41
N GLU A 10 -7.84 3.53 5.14
CA GLU A 10 -9.22 3.43 5.63
C GLU A 10 -10.03 4.56 5.00
N THR A 11 -11.19 4.21 4.45
CA THR A 11 -12.12 5.19 3.86
C THR A 11 -12.97 5.87 4.94
N ALA A 12 -13.65 6.95 4.58
CA ALA A 12 -14.59 7.64 5.48
C ALA A 12 -15.70 6.73 6.06
N ALA A 13 -15.96 5.57 5.45
CA ALA A 13 -16.90 4.55 5.93
C ALA A 13 -16.25 3.46 6.80
N ASN A 14 -15.03 3.67 7.32
CA ASN A 14 -14.25 2.69 8.09
C ASN A 14 -13.94 1.39 7.31
N LYS A 15 -14.00 1.41 5.98
CA LYS A 15 -13.60 0.26 5.16
C LYS A 15 -12.12 0.34 4.83
N ALA A 16 -11.40 -0.76 5.04
CA ALA A 16 -10.00 -0.89 4.63
C ALA A 16 -9.90 -1.07 3.11
N VAL A 17 -9.00 -0.32 2.50
CA VAL A 17 -8.63 -0.40 1.08
C VAL A 17 -7.13 -0.60 0.99
N THR A 18 -6.70 -1.52 0.13
CA THR A 18 -5.27 -1.78 -0.11
C THR A 18 -4.91 -1.29 -1.50
N LEU A 19 -3.92 -0.39 -1.58
CA LEU A 19 -3.28 0.03 -2.80
C LEU A 19 -1.96 -0.73 -2.95
N THR A 20 -1.80 -1.46 -4.03
CA THR A 20 -0.59 -2.23 -4.33
C THR A 20 0.29 -1.49 -5.31
N VAL A 21 1.59 -1.45 -5.03
CA VAL A 21 2.62 -0.93 -5.92
C VAL A 21 3.57 -2.07 -6.24
N ASP A 22 3.57 -2.48 -7.49
CA ASP A 22 4.48 -3.51 -7.99
C ASP A 22 5.88 -2.94 -8.18
N GLU A 23 6.89 -3.76 -7.91
CA GLU A 23 8.31 -3.40 -8.03
C GLU A 23 8.64 -2.07 -7.33
N PRO A 24 8.34 -1.94 -6.01
CA PRO A 24 8.65 -0.73 -5.28
C PRO A 24 10.16 -0.51 -5.24
N ARG A 25 10.57 0.76 -5.19
CA ARG A 25 11.98 1.15 -5.08
C ARG A 25 12.63 0.47 -3.85
N GLU A 26 13.82 -0.07 -4.00
CA GLU A 26 14.43 -0.92 -2.96
C GLU A 26 14.92 -0.17 -1.72
N ASP A 27 15.22 1.13 -1.88
CA ASP A 27 15.70 2.06 -0.85
C ASP A 27 14.56 2.84 -0.17
N LEU A 28 13.32 2.33 -0.23
CA LEU A 28 12.19 2.96 0.47
C LEU A 28 12.39 2.92 1.99
N THR A 29 12.30 4.10 2.59
CA THR A 29 12.29 4.25 4.05
C THR A 29 10.85 4.30 4.57
N ALA A 30 10.68 3.95 5.85
CA ALA A 30 9.37 4.06 6.50
C ALA A 30 8.81 5.50 6.45
N GLN A 31 9.67 6.51 6.55
CA GLN A 31 9.27 7.91 6.50
C GLN A 31 8.74 8.30 5.11
N GLU A 32 9.42 7.91 4.03
CA GLU A 32 8.95 8.19 2.66
C GLU A 32 7.59 7.53 2.39
N ILE A 33 7.40 6.30 2.85
CA ILE A 33 6.11 5.60 2.71
C ILE A 33 5.02 6.36 3.45
N ILE A 34 5.26 6.76 4.71
CA ILE A 34 4.28 7.54 5.50
C ILE A 34 3.97 8.88 4.83
N THR A 35 4.98 9.61 4.37
CA THR A 35 4.79 10.90 3.68
C THR A 35 4.01 10.72 2.37
N GLY A 36 4.30 9.67 1.59
CA GLY A 36 3.56 9.35 0.37
C GLY A 36 2.10 9.00 0.66
N MET A 37 1.85 8.16 1.68
CA MET A 37 0.50 7.83 2.12
C MET A 37 -0.28 9.05 2.60
N GLN A 38 0.36 9.96 3.36
CA GLN A 38 -0.29 11.18 3.81
C GLN A 38 -0.62 12.09 2.61
N THR A 39 0.29 12.21 1.65
CA THR A 39 0.05 12.97 0.42
C THR A 39 -1.16 12.42 -0.35
N ILE A 40 -1.28 11.09 -0.43
CA ILE A 40 -2.44 10.43 -1.08
C ILE A 40 -3.76 10.82 -0.40
N VAL A 41 -3.79 10.85 0.94
CA VAL A 41 -4.97 11.25 1.71
C VAL A 41 -5.25 12.75 1.54
N ASP A 42 -4.23 13.59 1.66
CA ASP A 42 -4.35 15.06 1.56
C ASP A 42 -4.81 15.52 0.18
N GLN A 43 -4.32 14.86 -0.87
CA GLN A 43 -4.75 15.14 -2.24
C GLN A 43 -6.20 14.73 -2.49
N ASN A 44 -6.72 13.76 -1.72
CA ASN A 44 -8.11 13.31 -1.80
C ASN A 44 -8.54 12.90 -3.22
N ILE A 45 -7.59 12.37 -4.02
CA ILE A 45 -7.80 11.98 -5.43
C ILE A 45 -8.33 10.54 -5.53
N PHE A 46 -7.98 9.69 -4.56
CA PHE A 46 -8.32 8.29 -4.58
C PHE A 46 -9.59 8.00 -3.78
N GLU A 47 -10.55 7.34 -4.43
CA GLU A 47 -11.80 6.91 -3.84
C GLU A 47 -12.17 5.50 -4.30
N VAL A 48 -12.89 4.77 -3.45
CA VAL A 48 -13.45 3.46 -3.79
C VAL A 48 -14.95 3.50 -3.55
N GLY A 49 -15.72 3.37 -4.63
CA GLY A 49 -17.18 3.45 -4.56
C GLY A 49 -17.69 4.82 -4.11
N GLY A 50 -17.01 5.91 -4.52
CA GLY A 50 -17.36 7.28 -4.15
C GLY A 50 -16.99 7.67 -2.71
N LEU A 51 -16.20 6.83 -2.03
CA LEU A 51 -15.69 7.11 -0.69
C LEU A 51 -14.18 7.36 -0.74
N PRO A 52 -13.71 8.56 -0.36
CA PRO A 52 -12.30 8.86 -0.37
C PRO A 52 -11.53 8.13 0.72
N PHE A 53 -10.21 8.07 0.56
CA PHE A 53 -9.30 7.63 1.61
C PHE A 53 -9.25 8.69 2.71
N ALA A 54 -9.54 8.28 3.95
CA ALA A 54 -9.62 9.15 5.11
C ALA A 54 -8.40 9.01 6.04
N LEU A 55 -7.80 7.82 6.13
CA LEU A 55 -6.69 7.55 7.04
C LEU A 55 -5.67 6.57 6.42
N ALA A 56 -4.38 6.87 6.61
CA ALA A 56 -3.29 5.92 6.37
C ALA A 56 -3.19 4.94 7.55
N LYS A 57 -3.59 3.69 7.35
CA LYS A 57 -3.64 2.68 8.42
C LYS A 57 -2.31 1.94 8.61
N GLY A 58 -1.56 1.78 7.53
CA GLY A 58 -0.22 1.19 7.57
C GLY A 58 0.27 0.77 6.19
N ALA A 59 1.49 0.26 6.14
CA ALA A 59 2.09 -0.25 4.92
C ALA A 59 2.89 -1.53 5.22
N ARG A 60 3.01 -2.41 4.22
CA ARG A 60 3.85 -3.60 4.29
C ARG A 60 4.45 -3.92 2.93
N VAL A 61 5.69 -4.39 2.92
CA VAL A 61 6.32 -4.94 1.71
C VAL A 61 6.18 -6.45 1.76
N VAL A 62 5.63 -7.02 0.68
CA VAL A 62 5.43 -8.45 0.50
C VAL A 62 6.43 -8.96 -0.52
N GLU A 63 7.25 -9.93 -0.12
CA GLU A 63 8.16 -10.63 -1.01
C GLU A 63 7.75 -12.10 -1.09
N ARG A 64 7.51 -12.58 -2.31
CA ARG A 64 7.13 -13.97 -2.55
C ARG A 64 8.30 -14.72 -3.18
N ASN A 65 8.85 -15.67 -2.44
CA ASN A 65 9.81 -16.64 -2.94
C ASN A 65 9.13 -18.00 -3.14
N VAL A 66 9.27 -18.58 -4.33
CA VAL A 66 8.73 -19.91 -4.66
C VAL A 66 9.90 -20.82 -4.96
N VAL A 67 10.06 -21.87 -4.16
CA VAL A 67 11.07 -22.92 -4.38
C VAL A 67 10.32 -24.22 -4.58
N GLU A 68 10.40 -24.77 -5.78
CA GLU A 68 9.84 -26.08 -6.11
C GLU A 68 10.82 -27.17 -5.67
N TYR A 69 10.30 -28.22 -5.04
CA TYR A 69 11.07 -29.41 -4.68
C TYR A 69 10.48 -30.60 -5.42
N GLU A 70 11.33 -31.34 -6.13
CA GLU A 70 10.93 -32.63 -6.70
C GLU A 70 10.92 -33.70 -5.59
N VAL A 71 9.85 -34.51 -5.59
CA VAL A 71 9.67 -35.70 -4.74
C VAL A 71 9.65 -36.94 -5.59
#